data_AF-A0A2K9LY95-F1
#
_entry.id   AF-A0A2K9LY95-F1
#
_cell.length_a   1.000
_cell.length_b   1.000
_cell.length_c   1.000
_cell.angle_alpha   90.00
_cell.angle_beta   90.00
_cell.angle_gamma   90.00
#
_symmetry.space_group_name_H-M   'P 1'
#
loop_
_entity.id
_entity.type
_entity.pdbx_description
1 polymer ?
#
loop_
_entity_poly.entity_id
_entity_poly.type
_entity_poly.pdbx_seq_one_letter_code
_entity_poly.pdbx_strand_id
1 'polypeptide(L)'
;MDNKIQKIKQSVFKIAVCSMVLFLISLVLSGVFVSLLMIDRLEDKISFLWLGLAVLTLIITIFTLFSLAGGFTFLNSNKEWKEIPKVRKKSALDWGLFYFIISNKIEKLSDLTEKEAIKK
;
A
#
# COMPACT_ATOMS: atom_id res chain seq x y z
N MET A 1 -13.56 -12.12 -22.18
CA MET A 1 -12.36 -11.45 -21.62
C MET A 1 -12.77 -10.71 -20.33
N ASP A 2 -11.83 -10.21 -19.53
CA ASP A 2 -12.03 -9.21 -18.44
C ASP A 2 -12.18 -9.63 -16.95
N ASN A 3 -12.74 -10.79 -16.59
CA ASN A 3 -12.96 -11.10 -15.15
C ASN A 3 -11.68 -11.18 -14.29
N LYS A 4 -10.54 -11.61 -14.87
CA LYS A 4 -9.26 -11.75 -14.14
C LYS A 4 -8.59 -10.39 -13.89
N ILE A 5 -8.57 -9.50 -14.88
CA ILE A 5 -7.98 -8.16 -14.78
C ILE A 5 -8.81 -7.30 -13.82
N GLN A 6 -10.14 -7.38 -13.90
CA GLN A 6 -11.02 -6.66 -13.00
C GLN A 6 -10.84 -7.10 -11.54
N LYS A 7 -10.65 -8.40 -11.28
CA LYS A 7 -10.29 -8.92 -9.95
C LYS A 7 -8.97 -8.34 -9.43
N ILE A 8 -7.94 -8.21 -10.26
CA ILE A 8 -6.66 -7.60 -9.85
C ILE A 8 -6.85 -6.12 -9.52
N LYS A 9 -7.50 -5.34 -10.40
CA LYS A 9 -7.78 -3.92 -10.14
C LYS A 9 -8.59 -3.73 -8.84
N GLN A 10 -9.62 -4.55 -8.62
CA GLN A 10 -10.40 -4.54 -7.39
C GLN A 10 -9.57 -4.90 -6.15
N SER A 11 -8.69 -5.90 -6.23
CA SER A 11 -7.79 -6.22 -5.12
C SER A 11 -6.83 -5.07 -4.83
N VAL A 12 -6.22 -4.45 -5.85
CA VAL A 12 -5.33 -3.29 -5.66
C VAL A 12 -6.10 -2.13 -5.02
N PHE A 13 -7.32 -1.87 -5.49
CA PHE A 13 -8.18 -0.84 -4.94
C PHE A 13 -8.57 -1.12 -3.48
N LYS A 14 -8.94 -2.36 -3.13
CA LYS A 14 -9.22 -2.75 -1.75
C LYS A 14 -8.02 -2.52 -0.83
N ILE A 15 -6.83 -2.89 -1.28
CA ILE A 15 -5.60 -2.64 -0.52
C ILE A 15 -5.35 -1.13 -0.41
N ALA A 16 -5.54 -0.35 -1.47
CA ALA A 16 -5.36 1.10 -1.42
C ALA A 16 -6.32 1.77 -0.43
N VAL A 17 -7.59 1.37 -0.43
CA VAL A 17 -8.60 1.85 0.53
C VAL A 17 -8.24 1.41 1.96
N CYS A 18 -7.82 0.17 2.16
CA CYS A 18 -7.39 -0.31 3.47
C CYS A 18 -6.18 0.49 3.99
N SER A 19 -5.17 0.70 3.13
CA SER A 19 -4.01 1.55 3.44
C SER A 19 -4.42 3.00 3.72
N MET A 20 -5.44 3.53 3.03
CA MET A 20 -5.99 4.87 3.30
C MET A 20 -6.59 4.96 4.71
N VAL A 21 -7.41 3.97 5.08
CA VAL A 21 -8.03 3.92 6.41
C VAL A 21 -6.96 3.78 7.49
N LEU A 22 -6.00 2.87 7.30
CA LEU A 22 -4.87 2.69 8.22
C LEU A 22 -4.00 3.95 8.34
N PHE A 23 -3.78 4.67 7.24
CA PHE A 23 -3.07 5.93 7.23
C PHE A 23 -3.79 6.99 8.08
N LEU A 24 -5.10 7.15 7.89
CA LEU A 24 -5.90 8.11 8.66
C LEU A 24 -5.88 7.79 10.16
N ILE A 25 -6.08 6.52 10.53
CA ILE A 25 -6.02 6.07 11.92
C ILE A 25 -4.62 6.34 12.52
N SER A 26 -3.56 5.99 11.78
CA SER A 26 -2.18 6.20 12.24
C SER A 26 -1.84 7.67 12.40
N LEU A 27 -2.36 8.53 11.53
CA LEU A 27 -2.15 9.98 11.59
C LEU A 27 -2.84 10.59 12.82
N VAL A 28 -4.07 10.17 13.12
CA VAL A 28 -4.78 10.59 14.34
C VAL A 28 -4.04 10.13 15.59
N LEU A 29 -3.62 8.86 15.64
CA LEU A 29 -2.87 8.30 16.77
C LEU A 29 -1.52 9.01 16.97
N SER A 30 -0.80 9.29 15.88
CA SER A 30 0.46 10.03 15.93
C SER A 30 0.24 11.43 16.51
N GLY A 31 -0.81 12.14 16.08
CA GLY A 31 -1.19 13.43 16.65
C GLY A 31 -1.50 13.36 18.16
N VAL A 32 -2.26 12.34 18.58
CA VAL A 32 -2.56 12.11 20.00
C VAL A 32 -1.28 11.86 20.80
N PHE A 33 -0.41 10.95 20.37
CA PHE A 33 0.83 10.64 21.09
C PHE A 33 1.80 11.81 21.14
N VAL A 34 1.91 12.61 20.07
CA VAL A 34 2.72 13.83 20.07
C VAL A 34 2.14 14.87 21.02
N SER A 35 0.81 15.03 21.06
CA SER A 35 0.16 15.98 21.99
C SER A 35 0.35 15.57 23.45
N LEU A 36 0.23 14.28 23.77
CA LEU A 36 0.50 13.74 25.11
C LEU A 36 1.97 13.94 25.49
N LEU A 37 2.90 13.73 24.55
CA LEU A 37 4.32 13.96 24.79
C LEU A 37 4.65 15.44 25.07
N MET A 38 3.95 16.37 24.41
CA MET A 38 4.07 17.81 24.67
C MET A 38 3.58 18.18 26.08
N ILE A 39 2.45 17.59 26.53
CA ILE A 39 1.92 17.80 27.88
C ILE A 39 2.90 17.27 28.94
N ASP A 40 3.41 16.06 28.76
CA ASP A 40 4.40 15.45 29.66
C ASP A 40 5.71 16.25 29.71
N ARG A 41 6.14 16.83 28.57
CA ARG A 41 7.30 17.74 28.50
C ARG A 41 7.12 19.02 29.34
N LEU A 42 5.90 19.54 29.44
CA LEU A 42 5.59 20.71 30.28
C LEU A 42 5.71 20.41 31.78
N GLU A 43 5.58 19.14 32.18
CA GLU A 43 5.77 18.68 33.57
C GLU A 43 7.20 18.20 33.87
N ASP A 44 8.18 18.52 33.00
CA ASP A 44 9.59 18.09 33.08
C ASP A 44 9.82 16.57 33.14
N LYS A 45 8.82 15.77 32.75
CA LYS A 45 8.92 14.30 32.68
C LYS A 45 8.77 13.83 31.25
N ILE A 46 9.87 13.42 30.63
CA ILE A 46 9.79 12.76 29.31
C ILE A 46 9.46 11.28 29.53
N SER A 47 8.22 10.90 29.25
CA SER A 47 7.84 9.49 29.18
C SER A 47 8.40 8.88 27.89
N PHE A 48 9.42 8.03 28.03
CA PHE A 48 9.99 7.25 26.93
C PHE A 48 8.96 6.37 26.21
N LEU A 49 7.87 6.00 26.90
CA LEU A 49 6.79 5.20 26.34
C LEU A 49 6.03 5.99 25.26
N TRP A 50 5.64 7.24 25.54
CA TRP A 50 4.95 8.08 24.54
C TRP A 50 5.85 8.42 23.36
N LEU A 51 7.15 8.64 23.62
CA LEU A 51 8.13 8.86 22.57
C LEU A 51 8.23 7.65 21.64
N GLY A 52 8.32 6.44 22.20
CA GLY A 52 8.33 5.20 21.43
C GLY A 52 7.07 5.02 20.59
N LEU A 53 5.89 5.27 21.16
CA LEU A 53 4.60 5.17 20.45
C LEU A 53 4.46 6.22 19.34
N ALA A 54 4.91 7.45 19.57
CA ALA A 54 4.89 8.51 18.57
C ALA A 54 5.80 8.15 17.38
N VAL A 55 7.02 7.68 17.63
CA VAL A 55 7.95 7.26 16.57
C VAL A 55 7.40 6.06 15.80
N LEU A 56 6.87 5.05 16.50
CA LEU A 56 6.33 3.84 15.86
C LEU A 56 5.12 4.15 14.96
N THR A 57 4.19 4.97 15.44
CA THR A 57 3.04 5.40 14.63
C THR A 57 3.45 6.26 13.43
N LEU A 58 4.49 7.07 13.57
CA LEU A 58 5.03 7.88 12.48
C LEU A 58 5.68 7.01 11.39
N ILE A 59 6.42 5.95 11.79
CA ILE A 59 6.96 4.95 10.86
C ILE A 59 5.83 4.24 10.10
N ILE A 60 4.79 3.79 10.80
CA ILE A 60 3.61 3.15 10.17
C ILE A 60 2.94 4.11 9.18
N THR A 61 2.84 5.39 9.53
CA THR A 61 2.28 6.44 8.67
C THR A 61 3.10 6.60 7.38
N ILE A 62 4.43 6.57 7.47
CA ILE A 62 5.31 6.64 6.29
C ILE A 62 5.12 5.41 5.39
N PHE A 63 5.09 4.19 5.95
CA PHE A 63 4.89 2.97 5.17
C PHE A 63 3.51 2.89 4.50
N THR A 64 2.47 3.32 5.20
CA THR A 64 1.11 3.38 4.63
C THR A 64 1.01 4.44 3.53
N LEU A 65 1.75 5.54 3.63
CA LEU A 65 1.86 6.55 2.58
C LEU A 65 2.56 6.02 1.31
N PHE A 66 3.67 5.29 1.46
CA PHE A 66 4.30 4.60 0.32
C PHE A 66 3.39 3.57 -0.32
N SER A 67 2.64 2.80 0.49
CA SER A 67 1.63 1.87 -0.02
C SER A 67 0.55 2.60 -0.83
N LEU A 68 -0.01 3.70 -0.30
CA LEU A 68 -0.99 4.51 -1.03
C LEU A 68 -0.44 5.04 -2.34
N ALA A 69 0.75 5.62 -2.33
CA ALA A 69 1.40 6.16 -3.51
C ALA A 69 1.63 5.07 -4.58
N GLY A 70 2.09 3.88 -4.19
CA GLY A 70 2.26 2.74 -5.08
C GLY A 70 0.94 2.23 -5.67
N GLY A 71 -0.09 2.08 -4.83
CA GLY A 71 -1.44 1.66 -5.25
C GLY A 71 -2.10 2.64 -6.22
N PHE A 72 -2.07 3.94 -5.91
CA PHE A 72 -2.61 4.98 -6.80
C PHE A 72 -1.82 5.09 -8.10
N THR A 73 -0.49 5.05 -8.04
CA THR A 73 0.36 5.11 -9.25
C THR A 73 0.09 3.93 -10.17
N PHE A 74 -0.07 2.73 -9.61
CA PHE A 74 -0.43 1.53 -10.37
C PHE A 74 -1.83 1.66 -10.98
N LEU A 75 -2.84 2.04 -10.20
CA LEU A 75 -4.21 2.21 -10.69
C LEU A 75 -4.31 3.27 -11.78
N ASN A 76 -3.64 4.41 -11.61
CA ASN A 76 -3.68 5.49 -12.59
C ASN A 76 -2.95 5.12 -13.89
N SER A 77 -1.79 4.46 -13.80
CA SER A 77 -1.03 4.03 -14.99
C SER A 77 -1.70 2.88 -15.74
N ASN A 78 -2.60 2.14 -15.10
CA ASN A 78 -3.29 0.98 -15.67
C ASN A 78 -4.82 1.18 -15.75
N LYS A 79 -5.31 2.43 -15.82
CA LYS A 79 -6.76 2.73 -15.96
C LYS A 79 -7.36 2.02 -17.17
N GLU A 80 -6.75 2.16 -18.35
CA GLU A 80 -7.23 1.62 -19.64
C GLU A 80 -6.78 0.18 -19.92
N TRP A 81 -6.24 -0.50 -18.91
CA TRP A 81 -5.64 -1.81 -19.09
C TRP A 81 -6.70 -2.87 -19.45
N LYS A 82 -6.66 -3.35 -20.70
CA LYS A 82 -7.54 -4.37 -21.31
C LYS A 82 -6.86 -5.73 -21.52
N GLU A 83 -5.51 -5.81 -21.46
CA GLU A 83 -4.74 -7.02 -21.79
C GLU A 83 -3.57 -7.26 -20.81
N ILE A 84 -3.49 -8.45 -20.23
CA ILE A 84 -2.50 -8.87 -19.21
C ILE A 84 -1.02 -8.60 -19.58
N PRO A 85 -0.51 -8.78 -20.82
CA PRO A 85 0.91 -8.55 -21.10
C PRO A 85 1.35 -7.07 -21.04
N LYS A 86 0.41 -6.12 -20.97
CA LYS A 86 0.71 -4.67 -20.96
C LYS A 86 0.77 -4.06 -19.55
N VAL A 87 1.05 -4.84 -18.50
CA VAL A 87 1.18 -4.27 -17.13
C VAL A 87 2.24 -3.17 -17.17
N ARG A 88 1.85 -1.92 -16.94
CA ARG A 88 2.80 -0.82 -16.78
C ARG A 88 3.05 -0.58 -15.30
N LYS A 89 4.32 -0.35 -14.94
CA LYS A 89 4.76 -0.02 -13.57
C LYS A 89 4.39 -1.07 -12.50
N LYS A 90 4.60 -2.37 -12.80
CA LYS A 90 4.55 -3.45 -11.78
C LYS A 90 5.45 -3.14 -10.58
N SER A 91 6.62 -2.54 -10.83
CA SER A 91 7.55 -2.09 -9.79
C SER A 91 6.93 -1.12 -8.78
N ALA A 92 5.88 -0.37 -9.12
CA ALA A 92 5.19 0.50 -8.16
C ALA A 92 4.39 -0.28 -7.10
N LEU A 93 3.97 -1.51 -7.42
CA LEU A 93 3.38 -2.44 -6.45
C LEU A 93 4.47 -3.02 -5.53
N ASP A 94 5.67 -3.29 -6.05
CA ASP A 94 6.76 -3.86 -5.24
C ASP A 94 7.26 -2.89 -4.17
N TRP A 95 7.10 -1.57 -4.38
CA TRP A 95 7.42 -0.54 -3.39
C TRP A 95 6.40 -0.46 -2.24
N GLY A 96 5.19 -0.98 -2.43
CA GLY A 96 4.18 -1.00 -1.38
C GLY A 96 4.17 -2.35 -0.66
N LEU A 97 4.54 -2.35 0.63
CA LEU A 97 4.60 -3.53 1.50
C LEU A 97 3.38 -4.47 1.39
N PHE A 98 2.19 -3.93 1.17
CA PHE A 98 0.94 -4.70 1.08
C PHE A 98 0.64 -5.32 -0.28
N TYR A 99 1.38 -4.96 -1.34
CA TYR A 99 1.03 -5.35 -2.71
C TYR A 99 1.83 -6.52 -3.26
N PHE A 100 2.76 -7.08 -2.48
CA PHE A 100 3.61 -8.21 -2.91
C PHE A 100 2.79 -9.43 -3.37
N ILE A 101 1.68 -9.73 -2.66
CA ILE A 101 0.76 -10.82 -3.03
C ILE A 101 0.12 -10.57 -4.41
N ILE A 102 -0.21 -9.31 -4.71
CA ILE A 102 -0.79 -8.95 -6.00
C ILE A 102 0.27 -8.99 -7.11
N SER A 103 1.47 -8.49 -6.83
CA SER A 103 2.60 -8.52 -7.77
C SER A 103 2.90 -9.96 -8.22
N ASN A 104 2.99 -10.90 -7.27
CA ASN A 104 3.20 -12.33 -7.55
C ASN A 104 2.02 -12.96 -8.30
N LYS A 105 0.78 -12.53 -8.00
CA LYS A 105 -0.41 -13.02 -8.73
C LYS A 105 -0.44 -12.54 -10.18
N ILE A 106 0.04 -11.33 -10.46
CA ILE A 106 0.19 -10.79 -11.83
C ILE A 106 1.25 -11.61 -12.59
N GLU A 107 2.36 -11.93 -11.95
CA GLU A 107 3.47 -12.71 -12.54
C GLU A 107 3.03 -14.10 -12.96
N LYS A 108 2.40 -14.85 -12.05
CA LYS A 108 1.86 -16.19 -12.35
C LYS A 108 0.86 -16.18 -13.51
N LEU A 109 0.08 -15.11 -13.65
CA LEU A 109 -0.88 -14.96 -14.75
C LEU A 109 -0.21 -14.60 -16.07
N SER A 110 0.88 -13.85 -16.03
CA SER A 110 1.71 -13.56 -17.21
C SER A 110 2.31 -14.86 -17.77
N ASP A 111 2.96 -15.66 -16.92
CA ASP A 111 3.62 -16.90 -17.31
C ASP A 111 2.65 -17.94 -17.89
N LEU A 112 1.43 -18.02 -17.35
CA LEU A 112 0.38 -18.91 -17.85
C LEU A 112 -0.09 -18.50 -19.25
N THR A 113 -0.22 -17.20 -19.49
CA THR A 113 -0.65 -16.66 -20.79
C THR A 113 0.42 -16.90 -21.85
N GLU A 114 1.69 -16.74 -21.49
CA GLU A 114 2.84 -17.02 -22.37
C GLU A 114 2.94 -18.51 -22.73
N LYS A 115 2.75 -19.41 -21.75
CA LYS A 115 2.72 -20.86 -22.01
C LYS A 115 1.55 -21.32 -22.87
N GLU A 116 0.38 -20.69 -22.76
CA GLU A 116 -0.77 -20.96 -23.62
C GLU A 116 -0.56 -20.44 -25.05
N ALA A 117 0.19 -19.34 -25.22
CA ALA A 117 0.53 -18.79 -26.53
C ALA A 117 1.58 -19.64 -27.28
N ILE A 118 2.51 -20.29 -26.57
CA ILE A 118 3.53 -21.18 -27.16
C ILE A 118 2.97 -22.56 -27.55
N LYS A 119 1.85 -22.98 -26.94
CA LYS A 119 1.18 -24.27 -27.22
C LYS A 119 0.20 -24.23 -28.39
N LYS A 120 -0.02 -23.06 -28.99
CA LYS A 120 -0.90 -22.86 -30.15
C LYS A 120 -0.07 -22.67 -31.41
#